data_AF-A0A392QIX3-F1
#
_entry.id   AF-A0A392QIX3-F1
#
_cell.length_a   1.000
_cell.length_b   1.000
_cell.length_c   1.000
_cell.angle_alpha   90.00
_cell.angle_beta   90.00
_cell.angle_gamma   90.00
#
_symmetry.space_group_name_H-M   'P 1'
#
loop_
_entity.id
_entity.type
_entity.pdbx_description
1 polymer ?
#
loop_
_entity_poly.entity_id
_entity_poly.type
_entity_poly.pdbx_seq_one_letter_code
_entity_poly.pdbx_strand_id
1 'polypeptide(L)'
;MSQMHDTPVDTILTLDFKLKAQDESSISRLKRANVMRKTTKEDFLSILGDADDKKNPIYMTGPSLHTLCTAVIDLEEQTLSIIEGNPKKGDVSIGFPLSPKKLINGHNDNH
;
A
#
# COMPACT_ATOMS: atom_id res chain seq x y z
N MET A 1 -37.48 6.00 9.59
CA MET A 1 -36.30 5.74 10.45
C MET A 1 -35.80 4.34 10.06
N SER A 2 -34.58 4.06 9.62
CA SER A 2 -33.40 4.82 9.25
C SER A 2 -32.79 4.03 8.08
N GLN A 3 -32.48 4.69 6.97
CA GLN A 3 -31.76 4.06 5.86
C GLN A 3 -30.32 3.80 6.32
N MET A 4 -29.89 2.53 6.36
CA MET A 4 -28.47 2.18 6.46
C MET A 4 -27.83 2.54 5.13
N HIS A 5 -27.12 3.66 5.15
CA HIS A 5 -26.20 4.10 4.11
C HIS A 5 -24.92 3.29 4.28
N ASP A 6 -24.86 2.13 3.64
CA ASP A 6 -23.59 1.47 3.37
C ASP A 6 -22.78 2.41 2.46
N THR A 7 -21.82 3.08 3.08
CA THR A 7 -20.82 3.89 2.38
C THR A 7 -19.87 2.93 1.66
N PRO A 8 -19.51 3.21 0.40
CA PRO A 8 -18.59 2.35 -0.33
C PRO A 8 -17.21 2.46 0.33
N VAL A 9 -16.62 1.32 0.68
CA VAL A 9 -15.23 1.26 1.12
C VAL A 9 -14.37 1.45 -0.13
N ASP A 10 -14.22 2.72 -0.54
CA ASP A 10 -13.44 3.18 -1.69
C ASP A 10 -11.93 3.12 -1.41
N THR A 11 -11.41 1.95 -1.04
CA THR A 11 -9.98 1.68 -1.07
C THR A 11 -9.74 0.26 -1.54
N ILE A 12 -10.18 -0.01 -2.77
CA ILE A 12 -9.55 -1.07 -3.55
C ILE A 12 -8.23 -0.49 -4.03
N LEU A 13 -7.12 -0.96 -3.45
CA LEU A 13 -5.79 -0.85 -4.02
C LEU A 13 -5.76 -1.66 -5.34
N THR A 14 -6.49 -1.20 -6.36
CA THR A 14 -6.33 -1.68 -7.73
C THR A 14 -5.21 -0.86 -8.33
N LEU A 15 -3.97 -1.20 -7.97
CA LEU A 15 -2.83 -0.90 -8.85
C LEU A 15 -3.00 -1.81 -10.07
N ASP A 16 -3.83 -1.36 -11.01
CA ASP A 16 -4.04 -1.99 -12.31
C ASP A 16 -2.81 -1.73 -13.20
N PHE A 17 -1.63 -2.14 -12.74
CA PHE A 17 -0.63 -2.57 -13.70
C PHE A 17 -1.27 -3.75 -14.38
N LYS A 18 -1.57 -3.60 -15.66
CA LYS A 18 -2.05 -4.63 -16.57
C LYS A 18 -1.03 -5.78 -16.59
N LEU A 19 -1.00 -6.56 -15.50
CA LEU A 19 -0.36 -7.85 -15.42
C LEU A 19 -0.94 -8.56 -16.61
N LYS A 20 -0.10 -8.96 -17.56
CA LYS A 20 -0.51 -9.90 -18.60
C LYS A 20 -1.03 -11.12 -17.83
N ALA A 21 -2.34 -11.18 -17.61
CA ALA A 21 -3.03 -12.11 -16.72
C ALA A 21 -3.06 -13.54 -17.29
N GLN A 22 -1.97 -13.93 -17.96
CA GLN A 22 -1.72 -15.25 -18.51
C GLN A 22 -0.50 -15.93 -17.90
N ASP A 23 0.30 -15.23 -17.07
CA ASP A 23 1.38 -15.87 -16.32
C ASP A 23 0.86 -16.41 -14.98
N GLU A 24 1.12 -17.69 -14.71
CA GLU A 24 0.65 -18.41 -13.52
C GLU A 24 1.06 -17.70 -12.22
N SER A 25 2.25 -17.08 -12.20
CA SER A 25 2.77 -16.38 -11.02
C SER A 25 1.92 -15.17 -10.64
N SER A 26 1.37 -14.48 -11.65
CA SER A 26 0.49 -13.32 -11.47
C SER A 26 -0.85 -13.72 -10.86
N ILE A 27 -1.42 -14.84 -11.34
CA ILE A 27 -2.69 -15.38 -10.83
C ILE A 27 -2.52 -15.89 -9.40
N SER A 28 -1.40 -16.58 -9.09
CA SER A 28 -1.12 -17.09 -7.74
C SER A 28 -1.07 -15.95 -6.72
N ARG A 29 -0.30 -14.90 -7.02
CA ARG A 29 -0.15 -13.73 -6.14
C ARG A 29 -1.46 -12.98 -5.93
N LEU A 30 -2.26 -12.80 -6.98
CA LEU A 30 -3.56 -12.14 -6.86
C LEU A 30 -4.52 -12.93 -5.98
N LYS A 31 -4.61 -14.26 -6.16
CA LYS A 31 -5.41 -15.13 -5.29
C LYS A 31 -4.95 -15.03 -3.84
N ARG A 32 -3.63 -15.09 -3.61
CA ARG A 32 -3.04 -14.97 -2.28
C ARG A 32 -3.38 -13.63 -1.61
N ALA A 33 -3.28 -12.52 -2.33
CA ALA A 33 -3.63 -11.18 -1.84
C ALA A 33 -5.13 -11.02 -1.54
N ASN A 34 -6.01 -11.75 -2.22
CA ASN A 34 -7.47 -11.67 -2.02
C ASN A 34 -7.99 -12.50 -0.84
N VAL A 35 -7.23 -13.50 -0.38
CA VAL A 35 -7.61 -14.31 0.80
C VAL A 35 -7.36 -13.57 2.12
N MET A 36 -6.47 -12.58 2.12
CA MET A 36 -6.07 -11.86 3.33
C MET A 36 -7.01 -10.69 3.63
N ARG A 37 -7.33 -10.48 4.91
CA ARG A 37 -8.15 -9.37 5.39
C ARG A 37 -7.41 -8.04 5.18
N LYS A 38 -8.13 -6.99 4.79
CA LYS A 38 -7.58 -5.69 4.35
C LYS A 38 -8.22 -4.55 5.15
N THR A 39 -7.97 -4.50 6.46
CA THR A 39 -8.64 -3.54 7.34
C THR A 39 -7.75 -2.42 7.85
N THR A 40 -6.45 -2.66 7.94
CA THR A 40 -5.47 -1.71 8.45
C THR A 40 -4.27 -1.59 7.51
N LYS A 41 -3.50 -0.52 7.64
CA LYS A 41 -2.23 -0.35 6.91
C LYS A 41 -1.29 -1.54 7.16
N GLU A 42 -1.23 -2.02 8.40
CA GLU A 42 -0.41 -3.16 8.81
C GLU A 42 -0.84 -4.45 8.12
N ASP A 43 -2.15 -4.65 7.92
CA ASP A 43 -2.66 -5.80 7.15
C ASP A 43 -2.14 -5.74 5.70
N PHE A 44 -2.19 -4.58 5.06
CA PHE A 44 -1.68 -4.40 3.70
C PHE A 44 -0.16 -4.61 3.64
N LEU A 45 0.61 -4.08 4.59
CA LEU A 45 2.06 -4.30 4.66
C LEU A 45 2.39 -5.79 4.87
N SER A 46 1.60 -6.50 5.68
CA SER A 46 1.76 -7.94 5.88
C SER A 46 1.48 -8.72 4.58
N ILE A 47 0.47 -8.33 3.79
CA ILE A 47 0.18 -8.93 2.48
C ILE A 47 1.35 -8.70 1.51
N LEU A 48 1.84 -7.47 1.41
CA LEU A 48 2.92 -7.09 0.50
C LEU A 48 4.26 -7.72 0.88
N GLY A 49 4.42 -8.06 2.17
CA GLY A 49 5.56 -8.77 2.72
C GLY A 49 5.44 -10.29 2.74
N ASP A 50 4.35 -10.85 2.21
CA ASP A 50 4.08 -12.29 2.20
C ASP A 50 5.09 -13.03 1.32
N ALA A 51 5.92 -13.84 1.98
CA ALA A 51 6.93 -14.69 1.36
C ALA A 51 6.64 -16.19 1.55
N ASP A 52 5.42 -16.53 1.99
CA ASP A 52 5.07 -17.89 2.40
C ASP A 52 4.94 -18.85 1.21
N ASP A 53 4.41 -18.39 0.07
CA ASP A 53 4.40 -19.16 -1.18
C ASP A 53 5.83 -19.19 -1.77
N LYS A 54 6.57 -20.27 -1.53
CA LYS A 54 7.94 -20.44 -2.03
C LYS A 54 8.06 -20.39 -3.56
N LYS A 55 6.97 -20.70 -4.30
CA LYS A 55 6.99 -20.71 -5.77
C LYS A 55 6.66 -19.32 -6.31
N ASN A 56 5.64 -18.68 -5.77
CA ASN A 56 5.15 -17.38 -6.23
C ASN A 56 4.85 -16.43 -5.07
N PRO A 57 5.87 -16.03 -4.28
CA PRO A 57 5.62 -15.13 -3.16
C PRO A 57 5.15 -13.77 -3.66
N ILE A 58 4.50 -12.99 -2.80
CA ILE A 58 4.20 -11.59 -3.13
C ILE A 58 5.49 -10.77 -2.96
N TYR A 59 6.21 -10.99 -1.86
CA TYR A 59 7.53 -10.41 -1.63
C TYR A 59 8.63 -11.28 -2.24
N MET A 60 9.21 -10.83 -3.36
CA MET A 60 10.19 -11.61 -4.12
C MET A 60 11.62 -11.39 -3.62
N THR A 61 12.33 -12.48 -3.33
CA THR A 61 13.76 -12.46 -2.93
C THR A 61 14.66 -13.31 -3.83
N GLY A 62 14.18 -13.65 -5.05
CA GLY A 62 14.90 -14.50 -5.98
C GLY A 62 16.00 -13.77 -6.76
N PRO A 63 16.93 -14.52 -7.39
CA PRO A 63 18.03 -13.95 -8.17
C PRO A 63 17.57 -13.30 -9.48
N SER A 64 16.49 -13.81 -10.09
CA SER A 64 15.97 -13.30 -11.37
C SER A 64 14.79 -12.34 -11.22
N LEU A 65 14.08 -12.39 -10.10
CA LEU A 65 12.94 -11.53 -9.80
C LEU A 65 13.03 -11.13 -8.33
N HIS A 66 13.04 -9.83 -8.07
CA HIS A 66 13.28 -9.26 -6.74
C HIS A 66 12.36 -8.05 -6.52
N THR A 67 11.77 -7.94 -5.32
CA THR A 67 11.01 -6.76 -4.94
C THR A 67 11.97 -5.67 -4.49
N LEU A 68 12.09 -4.60 -5.28
CA LEU A 68 13.04 -3.52 -5.01
C LEU A 68 12.58 -2.59 -3.88
N CYS A 69 11.30 -2.23 -3.88
CA CYS A 69 10.71 -1.38 -2.85
C CYS A 69 9.20 -1.60 -2.76
N THR A 70 8.61 -1.15 -1.66
CA THR A 70 7.17 -1.03 -1.49
C THR A 70 6.80 0.44 -1.37
N ALA A 71 5.87 0.91 -2.20
CA ALA A 71 5.30 2.25 -2.10
C ALA A 71 3.92 2.19 -1.45
N VAL A 72 3.70 3.03 -0.44
CA VAL A 72 2.43 3.13 0.29
C VAL A 72 1.93 4.56 0.20
N ILE A 73 0.72 4.73 -0.34
CA ILE A 73 0.03 6.01 -0.38
C ILE A 73 -1.03 5.97 0.71
N ASP A 74 -0.80 6.75 1.76
CA ASP A 74 -1.69 6.92 2.90
C ASP A 74 -2.49 8.21 2.70
N LEU A 75 -3.75 8.07 2.29
CA LEU A 75 -4.59 9.23 1.97
C LEU A 75 -5.14 9.93 3.21
N GLU A 76 -5.24 9.22 4.34
CA GLU A 76 -5.67 9.81 5.60
C GLU A 76 -4.55 10.70 6.17
N GLU A 77 -3.33 10.16 6.24
CA GLU A 77 -2.15 10.91 6.70
C GLU A 77 -1.58 11.85 5.63
N GLN A 78 -2.10 11.79 4.40
CA GLN A 78 -1.59 12.55 3.24
C GLN A 78 -0.08 12.30 3.03
N THR A 79 0.36 11.04 3.05
CA THR A 79 1.78 10.68 2.85
C THR A 79 1.99 9.63 1.76
N LEU A 80 3.12 9.72 1.08
CA LEU A 80 3.71 8.65 0.27
C LEU A 80 4.94 8.13 1.01
N SER A 81 4.98 6.84 1.33
CA SER A 81 6.13 6.19 1.95
C SER A 81 6.76 5.17 1.00
N ILE A 82 8.08 5.16 0.93
CA ILE A 82 8.89 4.14 0.25
C ILE A 82 9.58 3.31 1.33
N ILE A 83 9.34 2.00 1.29
CA ILE A 83 9.90 1.01 2.19
C ILE A 83 10.87 0.15 1.37
N GLU A 84 12.14 0.17 1.77
CA GLU A 84 13.15 -0.76 1.28
C GLU A 84 13.15 -2.04 2.13
N GLY A 85 13.35 -3.18 1.48
CA GLY A 85 13.25 -4.48 2.16
C GLY A 85 11.81 -4.96 2.34
N ASN A 86 11.60 -5.90 3.26
CA ASN A 86 10.31 -6.56 3.43
C ASN A 86 9.35 -5.65 4.24
N PRO A 87 8.22 -5.17 3.68
CA PRO A 87 7.33 -4.25 4.35
C PRO A 87 6.65 -4.81 5.60
N LYS A 88 6.60 -6.14 5.77
CA LYS A 88 6.12 -6.79 7.00
C LYS A 88 6.98 -6.46 8.23
N LYS A 89 8.22 -6.00 8.03
CA LYS A 89 9.12 -5.59 9.12
C LYS A 89 8.87 -4.16 9.60
N GLY A 90 8.13 -3.34 8.85
CA GLY A 90 7.68 -2.01 9.27
C GLY A 90 8.71 -0.87 9.15
N ASP A 91 9.93 -1.14 8.66
CA ASP A 91 10.98 -0.13 8.57
C ASP A 91 10.78 0.79 7.35
N VAL A 92 10.09 1.93 7.55
CA VAL A 92 9.94 2.94 6.49
C VAL A 92 11.28 3.60 6.20
N SER A 93 11.71 3.56 4.94
CA SER A 93 12.99 4.12 4.52
C SER A 93 12.87 5.62 4.23
N ILE A 94 11.83 6.05 3.51
CA ILE A 94 11.62 7.46 3.13
C ILE A 94 10.13 7.79 3.10
N GLY A 95 9.73 8.94 3.64
CA GLY A 95 8.35 9.46 3.60
C GLY A 95 8.25 10.86 2.98
N PHE A 96 7.26 11.07 2.13
CA PHE A 96 6.95 12.32 1.45
C PHE A 96 5.53 12.79 1.81
N PRO A 97 5.32 14.06 2.20
CA PRO A 97 3.97 14.60 2.31
C PRO A 97 3.36 14.80 0.91
N LEU A 98 2.08 14.46 0.75
CA LEU A 98 1.34 14.63 -0.51
C LEU A 98 0.80 16.06 -0.68
N SER A 99 0.65 16.79 0.41
CA SER A 99 0.26 18.21 0.39
C SER A 99 1.33 19.08 1.06
N PRO A 100 1.57 20.30 0.54
CA PRO A 100 2.36 21.28 1.26
C PRO A 100 1.68 21.57 2.60
N LYS A 101 2.43 21.52 3.71
CA LYS A 101 1.94 22.04 4.99
C LYS A 101 1.49 23.48 4.74
N LYS A 102 0.21 23.77 4.99
CA LYS A 102 -0.33 25.13 4.91
C LYS A 102 0.49 25.98 5.88
N LEU A 103 1.42 26.79 5.37
CA LEU A 103 2.07 27.84 6.13
C LEU A 103 0.96 28.80 6.55
N ILE A 104 0.55 28.71 7.81
CA ILE A 104 -0.23 29.76 8.45
C ILE A 104 0.68 30.99 8.51
N ASN A 105 0.59 31.85 7.49
CA ASN A 105 1.19 33.17 7.55
C ASN A 105 0.52 33.90 8.72
N GLY A 106 1.30 34.19 9.76
CA GLY A 106 0.89 35.09 10.83
C GLY A 106 0.59 36.46 10.23
N HIS A 107 -0.69 36.80 10.15
CA HIS A 107 -1.14 38.15 9.88
C HIS A 107 -0.93 38.92 11.20
N ASN A 108 0.17 39.68 11.28
CA ASN A 108 0.31 40.71 12.29
C ASN A 108 -0.58 41.88 11.88
N ASP A 109 -1.81 41.87 12.36
CA ASP A 109 -2.65 43.06 12.43
C ASP A 109 -2.09 43.97 13.53
N ASN A 110 -1.26 44.93 13.14
CA ASN A 110 -0.97 46.07 13.99
C ASN A 110 -1.91 47.21 13.58
N HIS A 111 -2.75 47.56 14.54
CA HIS A 111 -3.75 48.61 14.50
C HIS A 111 -3.15 50.00 14.72
#